data_AF-R9P9W2-F1
#
_entry.id   AF-R9P9W2-F1
#
_cell.length_a   1.000
_cell.length_b   1.000
_cell.length_c   1.000
_cell.angle_alpha   90.00
_cell.angle_beta   90.00
_cell.angle_gamma   90.00
#
_symmetry.space_group_name_H-M   'P 1'
#
loop_
_entity.id
_entity.type
_entity.pdbx_description
1 polymer ?
#
loop_
_entity_poly.entity_id
_entity_poly.type
_entity_poly.pdbx_seq_one_letter_code
_entity_poly.pdbx_strand_id
1 'polypeptide(L)'
;MSNWNATIIGPGHSVYQNRIYSLSIHCGQSYPDRPPEVKFLTKINLPCVKADGSIDYNALPIFSHWSRDSTLETILLSLRSSQTTDATSFRLSHYYREMASPANRKLPQPAEGASY
;
A
#
# COMPACT_ATOMS: atom_id res chain seq x y z
N MET A 1 0.22 -6.79 20.86
CA MET A 1 0.52 -5.59 20.06
C MET A 1 -0.43 -5.59 18.88
N SER A 2 -1.27 -4.55 18.76
CA SER A 2 -2.34 -4.51 17.74
C SER A 2 -2.15 -3.41 16.70
N ASN A 3 -1.17 -2.52 16.90
CA ASN A 3 -0.87 -1.41 16.01
C ASN A 3 0.54 -1.57 15.45
N TRP A 4 0.68 -1.44 14.15
CA TRP A 4 1.94 -1.49 13.45
C TRP A 4 2.09 -0.24 12.58
N ASN A 5 3.29 0.30 12.52
CA ASN A 5 3.63 1.38 11.61
C ASN A 5 4.53 0.81 10.53
N ALA A 6 4.23 1.13 9.27
CA ALA A 6 4.99 0.69 8.12
C ALA A 6 5.32 1.89 7.22
N THR A 7 6.40 1.75 6.46
CA THR A 7 6.92 2.81 5.59
C THR A 7 7.19 2.23 4.21
N ILE A 8 6.69 2.90 3.18
CA ILE A 8 6.89 2.54 1.77
C ILE A 8 7.68 3.64 1.09
N ILE A 9 8.68 3.26 0.30
CA ILE A 9 9.44 4.17 -0.54
C ILE A 9 8.85 4.08 -1.95
N GLY A 10 8.53 5.23 -2.55
CA GLY A 10 7.92 5.25 -3.88
C GLY A 10 8.88 4.81 -4.99
N PRO A 11 8.35 4.23 -6.10
CA PRO A 11 9.13 3.80 -7.25
C PRO A 11 10.02 4.89 -7.84
N GLY A 12 11.27 4.52 -8.19
CA GLY A 12 12.08 5.32 -9.10
C GLY A 12 11.41 5.50 -10.46
N HIS A 13 11.74 6.59 -11.17
CA HIS A 13 11.19 6.96 -12.47
C HIS A 13 9.67 7.22 -12.47
N SER A 14 9.13 7.71 -11.35
CA SER A 14 7.72 8.12 -11.22
C SER A 14 7.59 9.40 -10.40
N VAL A 15 6.41 10.05 -10.39
CA VAL A 15 6.11 11.19 -9.49
C VAL A 15 6.16 10.83 -8.01
N TYR A 16 6.21 9.53 -7.69
CA TYR A 16 6.36 9.01 -6.35
C TYR A 16 7.83 8.79 -5.96
N GLN A 17 8.78 9.00 -6.89
CA GLN A 17 10.21 8.82 -6.65
C GLN A 17 10.71 9.71 -5.50
N ASN A 18 11.64 9.17 -4.70
CA ASN A 18 12.25 9.83 -3.54
C ASN A 18 11.27 10.22 -2.42
N ARG A 19 10.00 9.78 -2.49
CA ARG A 19 9.00 10.03 -1.44
C ARG A 19 8.87 8.85 -0.49
N ILE A 20 8.65 9.20 0.77
CA ILE A 20 8.43 8.25 1.88
C ILE A 20 6.96 8.33 2.30
N TYR A 21 6.26 7.19 2.24
CA TYR A 21 4.86 7.08 2.62
C TYR A 21 4.74 6.25 3.89
N SER A 22 4.30 6.88 4.97
CA SER A 22 4.00 6.22 6.23
C SER A 22 2.56 5.70 6.22
N LEU A 23 2.35 4.52 6.76
CA LEU A 23 1.04 3.91 6.96
C LEU A 23 0.94 3.25 8.34
N SER A 24 -0.27 3.25 8.90
CA SER A 24 -0.61 2.50 10.10
C SER A 24 -1.43 1.28 9.73
N ILE A 25 -1.19 0.18 10.44
CA ILE A 25 -1.92 -1.08 10.34
C ILE A 25 -2.46 -1.40 11.73
N HIS A 26 -3.78 -1.52 11.84
CA HIS A 26 -4.47 -1.86 13.07
C HIS A 26 -5.12 -3.24 12.95
N CYS A 27 -4.59 -4.20 13.71
CA CYS A 27 -5.19 -5.52 13.90
C CYS A 27 -6.27 -5.43 14.98
N GLY A 28 -7.52 -5.25 14.56
CA GLY A 28 -8.67 -5.21 15.47
C GLY A 28 -8.98 -6.56 16.12
N GLN A 29 -10.03 -6.60 16.94
CA GLN A 29 -10.46 -7.83 17.65
C GLN A 29 -10.92 -8.95 16.71
N SER A 30 -11.32 -8.61 15.49
CA SER A 30 -11.76 -9.56 14.47
C SER A 30 -10.61 -10.08 13.60
N TYR A 31 -9.37 -9.67 13.83
CA TYR A 31 -8.21 -10.24 13.14
C TYR A 31 -7.86 -11.59 13.79
N PRO A 32 -7.60 -12.67 13.01
CA PRO A 32 -7.40 -12.71 11.55
C PRO A 32 -8.65 -13.09 10.72
N ASP A 33 -9.85 -13.24 11.31
CA ASP A 33 -11.08 -13.54 10.55
C ASP A 33 -11.44 -12.43 9.55
N ARG A 34 -11.09 -11.18 9.88
CA ARG A 34 -11.18 -10.01 9.01
C ARG A 34 -9.80 -9.40 8.76
N PRO A 35 -9.60 -8.76 7.60
CA PRO A 35 -8.36 -8.06 7.32
C PRO A 35 -8.11 -6.94 8.34
N PRO A 36 -6.84 -6.62 8.62
CA PRO A 36 -6.52 -5.49 9.48
C PRO A 36 -6.83 -4.18 8.76
N GLU A 37 -7.08 -3.13 9.54
CA GLU A 37 -7.34 -1.81 9.01
C GLU A 37 -6.02 -1.15 8.63
N VAL A 38 -5.87 -0.77 7.37
CA VAL A 38 -4.66 -0.14 6.86
C VAL A 38 -4.97 1.28 6.39
N LYS A 39 -4.21 2.24 6.90
CA LYS A 39 -4.40 3.66 6.62
C LYS A 39 -3.08 4.34 6.29
N PHE A 40 -3.04 5.07 5.19
CA PHE A 40 -1.93 5.95 4.88
C PHE A 40 -1.96 7.15 5.84
N LEU A 41 -0.84 7.40 6.50
CA LEU A 41 -0.62 8.59 7.33
C LEU A 41 -0.14 9.75 6.45
N THR A 42 0.65 9.45 5.42
CA THR A 42 1.11 10.41 4.42
C THR A 42 0.10 10.51 3.28
N LYS A 43 -0.26 11.75 2.89
CA LYS A 43 -1.13 12.02 1.74
C LYS A 43 -0.51 11.49 0.46
N ILE A 44 -1.29 10.68 -0.23
CA ILE A 44 -0.93 10.06 -1.50
C ILE A 44 -2.15 10.07 -2.42
N ASN A 45 -1.96 10.51 -3.66
CA ASN A 45 -3.02 10.48 -4.65
C ASN A 45 -2.89 9.18 -5.47
N LEU A 46 -3.72 8.20 -5.12
CA LEU A 46 -3.85 6.90 -5.77
C LEU A 46 -5.32 6.47 -5.80
N PRO A 47 -5.78 5.79 -6.85
CA PRO A 47 -7.17 5.35 -6.97
C PRO A 47 -7.60 4.35 -5.88
N CYS A 48 -6.65 3.62 -5.30
CA CYS A 48 -6.86 2.68 -4.20
C CYS A 48 -6.82 3.32 -2.80
N VAL A 49 -6.59 4.63 -2.70
CA VAL A 49 -6.52 5.37 -1.43
C VAL A 49 -7.60 6.44 -1.41
N LYS A 50 -8.43 6.41 -0.36
CA LYS A 50 -9.53 7.36 -0.16
C LYS A 50 -9.00 8.70 0.36
N ALA A 51 -9.86 9.73 0.31
CA ALA A 51 -9.50 11.09 0.71
C ALA A 51 -9.12 11.24 2.20
N ASP A 52 -9.51 10.29 3.04
CA ASP A 52 -9.16 10.22 4.46
C ASP A 52 -7.88 9.40 4.74
N GLY A 53 -7.23 8.86 3.70
CA GLY A 53 -6.06 7.99 3.79
C GLY A 53 -6.39 6.51 3.98
N SER A 54 -7.67 6.16 4.13
CA SER A 54 -8.10 4.77 4.24
C SER A 54 -7.96 4.06 2.90
N ILE A 55 -7.61 2.78 2.95
CA ILE A 55 -7.47 1.98 1.73
C ILE A 55 -8.84 1.47 1.27
N ASP A 56 -9.05 1.48 -0.05
CA ASP A 56 -10.21 0.81 -0.62
C ASP A 56 -9.97 -0.70 -0.74
N TYR A 57 -10.67 -1.48 0.09
CA TYR A 57 -10.57 -2.94 0.11
C TYR A 57 -10.99 -3.61 -1.21
N ASN A 58 -11.82 -2.95 -2.02
CA ASN A 58 -12.24 -3.47 -3.31
C ASN A 58 -11.20 -3.21 -4.41
N ALA A 59 -10.35 -2.19 -4.22
CA ALA A 59 -9.26 -1.89 -5.13
C ALA A 59 -8.07 -2.87 -4.98
N LEU A 60 -8.06 -3.73 -3.97
CA LEU A 60 -6.93 -4.58 -3.64
C LEU A 60 -7.34 -6.04 -3.48
N PRO A 61 -6.87 -6.93 -4.38
CA PRO A 61 -7.25 -8.34 -4.36
C PRO A 61 -6.94 -9.07 -3.05
N ILE A 62 -5.90 -8.64 -2.32
CA ILE A 62 -5.53 -9.24 -1.02
C ILE A 62 -6.61 -9.08 0.05
N PHE A 63 -7.36 -7.99 0.01
CA PHE A 63 -8.43 -7.74 0.96
C PHE A 63 -9.74 -8.39 0.52
N SER A 64 -9.98 -8.48 -0.80
CA SER A 64 -11.13 -9.21 -1.36
C SER A 64 -11.03 -10.72 -1.15
N HIS A 65 -9.81 -11.28 -1.16
CA HIS A 65 -9.53 -12.70 -0.92
C HIS A 65 -8.87 -12.94 0.44
N TRP A 66 -9.17 -12.11 1.44
CA TRP A 66 -8.62 -12.28 2.77
C TRP A 66 -9.01 -13.65 3.37
N SER A 67 -8.02 -14.40 3.85
CA SER A 67 -8.20 -15.63 4.61
C SER A 67 -7.40 -15.53 5.91
N ARG A 68 -7.73 -16.36 6.90
CA ARG A 68 -6.92 -16.54 8.12
C ARG A 68 -5.48 -16.98 7.85
N ASP A 69 -5.22 -17.51 6.66
CA ASP A 69 -3.89 -17.91 6.19
C ASP A 69 -3.08 -16.70 5.66
N SER A 70 -3.74 -15.57 5.40
CA SER A 70 -3.10 -14.32 5.00
C SER A 70 -2.43 -13.67 6.21
N THR A 71 -1.14 -13.36 6.07
CA THR A 71 -0.33 -12.76 7.13
C THR A 71 -0.12 -11.26 6.90
N LEU A 72 0.30 -10.54 7.94
CA LEU A 72 0.80 -9.16 7.80
C LEU A 72 1.93 -9.07 6.76
N GLU A 73 2.76 -10.10 6.63
CA GLU A 73 3.77 -10.19 5.58
C GLU A 73 3.13 -10.14 4.19
N THR A 74 2.03 -10.86 3.96
CA THR A 74 1.33 -10.87 2.67
C THR A 74 0.79 -9.48 2.32
N ILE A 75 0.31 -8.74 3.33
CA ILE A 75 -0.12 -7.33 3.20
C ILE A 75 1.07 -6.45 2.85
N LEU A 76 2.15 -6.56 3.63
CA LEU A 76 3.37 -5.79 3.40
C LEU A 76 3.99 -6.12 2.05
N LEU A 77 3.93 -7.36 1.55
CA LEU A 77 4.37 -7.75 0.20
C LEU A 77 3.46 -7.18 -0.89
N SER A 78 2.15 -7.11 -0.65
CA SER A 78 1.20 -6.48 -1.58
C SER A 78 1.36 -4.95 -1.64
N LEU A 79 1.90 -4.36 -0.57
CA LEU A 79 2.21 -2.93 -0.43
C LEU A 79 3.62 -2.58 -0.91
N ARG A 80 4.62 -3.40 -0.55
CA ARG A 80 6.05 -3.19 -0.78
C ARG A 80 6.44 -3.72 -2.15
N SER A 81 6.87 -2.82 -3.02
CA SER A 81 7.76 -3.15 -4.13
C SER A 81 9.06 -2.40 -3.92
N SER A 82 10.02 -3.09 -3.32
CA SER A 82 11.41 -2.66 -3.33
C SER A 82 12.27 -3.89 -3.08
N GLN A 83 12.91 -4.32 -4.17
CA GLN A 83 14.01 -5.29 -4.23
C GLN A 83 13.60 -6.77 -4.16
N THR A 84 13.21 -7.32 -5.30
CA THR A 84 13.71 -8.64 -5.70
C THR A 84 13.93 -8.59 -7.21
N THR A 85 15.18 -8.39 -7.61
CA THR A 85 15.69 -8.60 -8.97
C THR A 85 15.75 -10.10 -9.28
N ASP A 86 14.73 -10.85 -8.85
CA ASP A 86 14.67 -12.29 -9.01
C ASP A 86 13.46 -12.59 -9.88
N ALA A 87 13.73 -13.13 -11.07
CA ALA A 87 12.77 -13.38 -12.14
C ALA A 87 11.65 -14.37 -11.77
N THR A 88 11.62 -14.82 -10.52
CA THR A 88 10.60 -15.69 -9.93
C THR A 88 9.38 -14.89 -9.40
N SER A 89 9.47 -13.56 -9.31
CA SER A 89 8.39 -12.69 -8.80
C SER A 89 7.46 -12.19 -9.91
N PHE A 90 6.66 -13.10 -10.50
CA PHE A 90 5.69 -12.77 -11.57
C PHE A 90 4.43 -12.01 -11.08
N ARG A 91 4.44 -11.49 -9.84
CA ARG A 91 3.31 -10.70 -9.30
C ARG A 91 3.82 -9.37 -8.77
N LEU A 92 3.95 -8.40 -9.66
CA LEU A 92 4.09 -6.99 -9.31
C LEU A 92 3.07 -6.65 -8.22
N SER A 93 3.54 -6.14 -7.08
CA SER A 93 2.67 -5.72 -5.98
C SER A 93 1.68 -4.67 -6.50
N HIS A 94 0.42 -4.79 -6.09
CA HIS A 94 -0.68 -4.05 -6.73
C HIS A 94 -0.44 -2.54 -6.68
N TYR A 95 0.04 -2.03 -5.54
CA TYR A 95 0.37 -0.61 -5.38
C TYR A 95 1.47 -0.12 -6.32
N TYR A 96 2.53 -0.90 -6.50
CA TYR A 96 3.60 -0.50 -7.39
C TYR A 96 3.18 -0.54 -8.84
N ARG A 97 2.37 -1.54 -9.23
CA ARG A 97 1.79 -1.59 -10.57
C ARG A 97 0.90 -0.38 -10.81
N GLU A 98 0.10 0.00 -9.82
CA GLU A 98 -0.69 1.22 -9.87
C GLU A 98 0.19 2.46 -10.02
N MET A 99 1.22 2.66 -9.18
CA MET A 99 2.13 3.81 -9.25
C MET A 99 2.95 3.86 -10.55
N ALA A 100 3.34 2.69 -11.08
CA ALA A 100 4.12 2.55 -12.31
C ALA A 100 3.27 2.63 -13.57
N SER A 101 1.93 2.50 -13.45
CA SER A 101 1.02 2.59 -14.58
C SER A 101 1.14 3.97 -15.28
N PRO A 102 1.06 4.02 -16.61
CA PRO A 102 1.22 5.27 -17.35
C PRO A 102 0.15 6.33 -17.00
N ALA A 103 -1.03 5.89 -16.56
CA ALA A 103 -2.10 6.77 -16.09
C ALA A 103 -1.75 7.46 -14.77
N ASN A 104 -1.14 6.72 -13.84
CA ASN A 104 -0.86 7.21 -12.49
C ASN A 104 0.52 7.87 -12.37
N ARG A 105 1.46 7.56 -13.28
CA ARG A 105 2.80 8.16 -13.31
C ARG A 105 2.78 9.69 -13.41
N LYS A 106 1.68 10.29 -13.91
CA LYS A 106 1.52 11.75 -14.06
C LYS A 106 0.50 12.36 -13.09
N LEU A 107 -0.03 11.58 -12.14
CA LEU A 107 -1.03 12.12 -11.21
C LEU A 107 -0.43 13.25 -10.36
N PRO A 108 -1.14 14.39 -10.24
CA PRO A 108 -0.69 15.46 -9.36
C PRO A 108 -0.67 14.91 -7.93
N GLN A 109 0.51 14.97 -7.32
CA GLN A 109 0.70 14.54 -5.95
C GLN A 109 0.66 15.75 -5.00
N PRO A 110 0.15 15.57 -3.77
CA PRO A 110 0.25 16.59 -2.73
C PRO A 110 1.70 16.91 -2.38
N ALA A 111 1.93 18.00 -1.66
CA ALA A 111 3.25 18.38 -1.17
C ALA A 111 3.92 17.22 -0.43
N GLU A 112 5.23 17.07 -0.62
CA GLU A 112 6.00 16.01 0.02
C GLU A 112 5.88 16.11 1.56
N GLY A 113 5.66 14.98 2.22
CA GLY A 113 5.50 14.94 3.69
C GLY A 113 4.14 15.43 4.20
N ALA A 114 3.19 15.81 3.34
CA ALA A 114 1.84 16.16 3.78
C ALA A 114 1.16 14.95 4.45
N SER A 115 0.59 15.15 5.63
CA SER A 115 -0.18 14.13 6.35
C SER A 115 -1.69 14.38 6.23
N TYR A 116 -2.48 13.30 6.39
CA TYR A 116 -3.94 13.40 6.49
C TYR A 116 -4.38 14.14 7.74
#